data_AF-A0A268TDS5-F1
#
_entry.id   AF-A0A268TDS5-F1
#
_cell.length_a   1.000
_cell.length_b   1.000
_cell.length_c   1.000
_cell.angle_alpha   90.00
_cell.angle_beta   90.00
_cell.angle_gamma   90.00
#
_symmetry.space_group_name_H-M   'P 1'
#
loop_
_entity.id
_entity.type
_entity.pdbx_description
1 polymer ?
#
loop_
_entity_poly.entity_id
_entity_poly.type
_entity_poly.pdbx_seq_one_letter_code
_entity_poly.pdbx_strand_id
1 'polypeptide(L)'
;MHKIFLVFLGVVLLSGNAIEDIDKNINTNKSKLQKKEKEKNEISNLLSTLGVKINQKHEQIKELDKQIEQIQNNINKNQSQNFEQEKALKEYKNSLNKLEKKKLDIQDNIANILIKDMAFIMVLNHKSPISPDDIILQEIFKSLNKDSKNRIEALSKEQNTINAQISQLSNNINQISSVINVQKDKKQKLQSMITEQKKLVGNLQSELQAYNKKLKDIDSERKSLDKILGNLNILKQTKEKELLTKKLKEEQAKQKLAPKPQSVATNELQAPLDVRQVASSYRSISTTKYTGPKTISPLASYRVEQKFGPYFDPVYKLKVFNESVTLVSKVPNAVVRNIFDGRVVYAKEVPILKKVIIIEHSNEMHTIYSQLDKIAPTIKPGLRIQKGYVIGRVDQRLGFEVTQKDKHIDPLEIISQSK
;
A
#
# COMPACT_ATOMS: atom_id res chain seq x y z
N MET A 1 -29.41 -0.45 20.38
CA MET A 1 -29.96 0.72 21.11
C MET A 1 -29.73 1.99 20.30
N HIS A 2 -30.71 2.36 19.47
CA HIS A 2 -30.67 3.57 18.65
C HIS A 2 -31.27 4.73 19.43
N LYS A 3 -30.46 5.77 19.73
CA LYS A 3 -30.97 7.01 20.33
C LYS A 3 -31.50 7.91 19.21
N ILE A 4 -32.83 7.95 19.11
CA ILE A 4 -33.61 8.90 18.32
C ILE A 4 -33.39 10.30 18.93
N PHE A 5 -32.84 11.23 18.15
CA PHE A 5 -32.73 12.63 18.56
C PHE A 5 -34.06 13.33 18.21
N LEU A 6 -34.89 13.50 19.22
CA LEU A 6 -36.17 14.22 19.15
C LEU A 6 -35.94 15.68 18.74
N VAL A 7 -36.53 16.06 17.59
CA VAL A 7 -36.64 17.45 17.15
C VAL A 7 -37.79 18.10 17.91
N PHE A 8 -37.46 18.92 18.91
CA PHE A 8 -38.45 19.72 19.64
C PHE A 8 -38.63 21.06 18.92
N LEU A 9 -39.72 21.19 18.16
CA LEU A 9 -40.15 22.43 17.53
C LEU A 9 -41.00 23.23 18.54
N GLY A 10 -40.32 23.96 19.44
CA GLY A 10 -40.97 24.85 20.40
C GLY A 10 -41.20 26.24 19.81
N VAL A 11 -42.46 26.60 19.55
CA VAL A 11 -42.88 27.98 19.28
C VAL A 11 -42.71 28.79 20.57
N VAL A 12 -41.75 29.72 20.60
CA VAL A 12 -41.56 30.66 21.71
C VAL A 12 -41.92 32.07 21.25
N LEU A 13 -42.98 32.61 21.84
CA LEU A 13 -43.34 34.02 21.76
C LEU A 13 -42.59 34.83 22.83
N LEU A 14 -41.94 35.90 22.36
CA LEU A 14 -41.62 37.19 23.01
C LEU A 14 -40.67 37.28 24.23
N SER A 15 -39.45 37.78 23.98
CA SER A 15 -38.75 38.88 24.70
C SER A 15 -37.33 39.04 24.12
N GLY A 16 -36.61 40.13 24.43
CA GLY A 16 -35.31 40.51 23.84
C GLY A 16 -34.19 39.47 23.89
N ASN A 17 -34.36 38.39 24.67
CA ASN A 17 -33.40 37.29 24.84
C ASN A 17 -33.25 36.40 23.58
N ALA A 18 -34.16 36.47 22.61
CA ALA A 18 -34.11 35.59 21.45
C ALA A 18 -32.88 35.82 20.54
N ILE A 19 -32.34 37.04 20.48
CA ILE A 19 -31.14 37.33 19.68
C ILE A 19 -29.88 36.88 20.41
N GLU A 20 -29.81 37.06 21.72
CA GLU A 20 -28.71 36.54 22.55
C GLU A 20 -28.61 35.01 22.46
N ASP A 21 -29.73 34.29 22.47
CA ASP A 21 -29.74 32.84 22.30
C ASP A 21 -29.30 32.41 20.88
N ILE A 22 -29.68 33.15 19.84
CA ILE A 22 -29.19 32.92 18.47
C ILE A 22 -27.68 33.17 18.39
N ASP A 23 -27.17 34.24 19.00
CA ASP A 23 -25.74 34.56 19.03
C ASP A 23 -24.93 33.53 19.81
N LYS A 24 -25.44 33.04 20.95
CA LYS A 24 -24.83 31.95 21.70
C LYS A 24 -24.76 30.67 20.87
N ASN A 25 -25.80 30.34 20.11
CA ASN A 25 -25.82 29.19 19.20
C ASN A 25 -24.85 29.36 18.02
N ILE A 26 -24.77 30.55 17.42
CA ILE A 26 -23.80 30.87 16.36
C ILE A 26 -22.37 30.73 16.88
N ASN A 27 -22.07 31.30 18.06
CA ASN A 27 -20.74 31.22 18.66
C ASN A 27 -20.36 29.78 19.03
N THR A 28 -21.29 29.01 19.56
CA THR A 28 -21.09 27.59 19.88
C THR A 28 -20.80 26.77 18.62
N ASN A 29 -21.56 26.96 17.55
CA ASN A 29 -21.35 26.25 16.29
C ASN A 29 -20.08 26.71 15.55
N LYS A 30 -19.71 28.00 15.63
CA LYS A 30 -18.40 28.50 15.15
C LYS A 30 -17.24 27.85 15.90
N SER A 31 -17.33 27.73 17.23
CA SER A 31 -16.32 27.04 18.05
C SER A 31 -16.22 25.55 17.68
N LYS A 32 -17.35 24.85 17.52
CA LYS A 32 -17.37 23.46 17.03
C LYS A 32 -16.75 23.34 15.63
N LEU A 33 -17.04 24.27 14.73
CA LEU A 33 -16.47 24.30 13.38
C LEU A 33 -14.96 24.50 13.41
N GLN A 34 -14.46 25.45 14.21
CA GLN A 34 -13.02 25.64 14.43
C GLN A 34 -12.35 24.40 15.02
N LYS A 35 -12.99 23.72 15.97
CA LYS A 35 -12.49 22.45 16.51
C LYS A 35 -12.43 21.37 15.43
N LYS A 36 -13.46 21.26 14.59
CA LYS A 36 -13.50 20.33 13.44
C LYS A 36 -12.48 20.69 12.35
N GLU A 37 -12.17 21.98 12.16
CA GLU A 37 -11.09 22.45 11.28
C GLU A 37 -9.72 21.99 11.80
N LYS A 38 -9.49 22.13 13.12
CA LYS A 38 -8.27 21.63 13.77
C LYS A 38 -8.16 20.12 13.65
N GLU A 39 -9.22 19.37 13.96
CA GLU A 39 -9.27 17.90 13.79
C GLU A 39 -8.97 17.49 12.33
N LYS A 40 -9.51 18.22 11.34
CA LYS A 40 -9.22 17.98 9.92
C LYS A 40 -7.75 18.24 9.59
N ASN A 41 -7.18 19.34 10.08
CA ASN A 41 -5.78 19.67 9.85
C ASN A 41 -4.84 18.65 10.51
N GLU A 42 -5.15 18.21 11.72
CA GLU A 42 -4.43 17.12 12.41
C GLU A 42 -4.51 15.81 11.61
N ILE A 43 -5.68 15.45 11.08
CA ILE A 43 -5.85 14.27 10.24
C ILE A 43 -5.18 14.43 8.88
N SER A 44 -5.13 15.63 8.33
CA SER A 44 -4.38 15.92 7.10
C SER A 44 -2.87 15.77 7.31
N ASN A 45 -2.34 16.26 8.44
CA ASN A 45 -0.95 16.03 8.83
C ASN A 45 -0.68 14.54 9.06
N LEU A 46 -1.60 13.83 9.71
CA LEU A 46 -1.51 12.39 9.91
C LEU A 46 -1.53 11.62 8.59
N LEU A 47 -2.38 12.00 7.64
CA LEU A 47 -2.41 11.46 6.27
C LEU A 47 -1.09 11.72 5.52
N SER A 48 -0.49 12.89 5.71
CA SER A 48 0.82 13.22 5.16
C SER A 48 1.92 12.32 5.72
N THR A 49 1.98 12.13 7.05
CA THR A 49 2.91 11.18 7.67
C THR A 49 2.63 9.73 7.28
N LEU A 50 1.37 9.37 7.10
CA LEU A 50 0.96 8.06 6.61
C LEU A 50 1.39 7.87 5.16
N GLY A 51 1.28 8.89 4.31
CA GLY A 51 1.78 8.88 2.94
C GLY A 51 3.27 8.57 2.86
N VAL A 52 4.07 9.15 3.75
CA VAL A 52 5.50 8.82 3.88
C VAL A 52 5.68 7.36 4.30
N LYS A 53 4.93 6.89 5.31
CA LYS A 53 4.98 5.49 5.76
C LYS A 53 4.50 4.51 4.68
N ILE A 54 3.50 4.88 3.88
CA ILE A 54 3.00 4.10 2.75
C ILE A 54 4.09 3.98 1.70
N ASN A 55 4.75 5.08 1.34
CA ASN A 55 5.87 5.05 0.39
C ASN A 55 7.02 4.19 0.92
N GLN A 56 7.37 4.30 2.20
CA GLN A 56 8.37 3.42 2.82
C GLN A 56 7.98 1.94 2.75
N LYS A 57 6.73 1.61 3.13
CA LYS A 57 6.19 0.24 3.02
C LYS A 57 6.12 -0.22 1.56
N HIS A 58 5.85 0.67 0.61
CA HIS A 58 5.81 0.36 -0.82
C HIS A 58 7.20 0.03 -1.36
N GLU A 59 8.23 0.80 -1.00
CA GLU A 59 9.62 0.47 -1.35
C GLU A 59 10.06 -0.85 -0.69
N GLN A 60 9.65 -1.11 0.55
CA GLN A 60 9.89 -2.40 1.20
C GLN A 60 9.22 -3.56 0.46
N ILE A 61 7.95 -3.40 0.05
CA ILE A 61 7.23 -4.41 -0.75
C ILE A 61 7.94 -4.63 -2.09
N LYS A 62 8.34 -3.56 -2.79
CA LYS A 62 9.03 -3.66 -4.08
C LYS A 62 10.38 -4.37 -3.97
N GLU A 63 11.13 -4.11 -2.91
CA GLU A 63 12.39 -4.83 -2.66
C GLU A 63 12.13 -6.30 -2.32
N LEU A 64 11.11 -6.60 -1.51
CA LEU A 64 10.67 -7.98 -1.25
C LEU A 64 10.24 -8.68 -2.54
N ASP A 65 9.50 -8.02 -3.43
CA ASP A 65 9.05 -8.57 -4.72
C ASP A 65 10.24 -8.99 -5.58
N LYS A 66 11.24 -8.11 -5.67
CA LYS A 66 12.47 -8.38 -6.42
C LYS A 66 13.22 -9.58 -5.84
N GLN A 67 13.33 -9.67 -4.51
CA GLN A 67 13.99 -10.81 -3.86
C GLN A 67 13.21 -12.12 -4.03
N ILE A 68 11.88 -12.07 -3.93
CA ILE A 68 10.96 -13.20 -4.19
C ILE A 68 11.16 -13.69 -5.63
N GLU A 69 11.13 -12.78 -6.60
CA GLU A 69 11.30 -13.11 -8.03
C GLU A 69 12.66 -13.77 -8.30
N GLN A 70 13.74 -13.21 -7.73
CA GLN A 70 15.08 -13.79 -7.85
C GLN A 70 15.17 -15.20 -7.26
N ILE A 71 14.65 -15.41 -6.04
CA ILE A 71 14.66 -16.72 -5.37
C ILE A 71 13.79 -17.71 -6.15
N GLN A 72 12.62 -17.30 -6.61
CA GLN A 72 11.69 -18.15 -7.35
C GLN A 72 12.27 -18.57 -8.71
N ASN A 73 12.93 -17.65 -9.43
CA ASN A 73 13.66 -17.98 -10.66
C ASN A 73 14.80 -18.98 -10.40
N ASN A 74 15.54 -18.81 -9.32
CA ASN A 74 16.60 -19.76 -8.92
C ASN A 74 16.03 -21.14 -8.57
N ILE A 75 14.88 -21.20 -7.89
CA ILE A 75 14.21 -22.47 -7.57
C ILE A 75 13.72 -23.16 -8.85
N ASN A 76 13.07 -22.41 -9.75
CA ASN A 76 12.53 -22.95 -11.00
C ASN A 76 13.64 -23.49 -11.91
N LYS A 77 14.75 -22.75 -12.06
CA LYS A 77 15.92 -23.21 -12.83
C LYS A 77 16.51 -24.51 -12.29
N ASN A 78 16.47 -24.71 -10.98
CA ASN A 78 17.05 -25.88 -10.32
C ASN A 78 16.02 -26.98 -10.03
N GLN A 79 14.77 -26.85 -10.47
CA GLN A 79 13.70 -27.78 -10.10
C GLN A 79 13.96 -29.20 -10.60
N SER A 80 14.35 -29.34 -11.87
CA SER A 80 14.69 -30.64 -12.46
C SER A 80 15.91 -31.25 -11.78
N GLN A 81 16.96 -30.46 -11.53
CA GLN A 81 18.15 -30.94 -10.82
C GLN A 81 17.82 -31.42 -9.40
N ASN A 82 16.95 -30.71 -8.68
CA ASN A 82 16.55 -31.10 -7.33
C ASN A 82 15.73 -32.42 -7.35
N PHE A 83 14.85 -32.60 -8.33
CA PHE A 83 14.12 -33.84 -8.51
C PHE A 83 15.07 -35.03 -8.76
N GLU A 84 16.04 -34.87 -9.66
CA GLU A 84 17.05 -35.91 -9.90
C GLU A 84 17.91 -36.18 -8.67
N GLN A 85 18.23 -35.15 -7.88
CA GLN A 85 18.98 -35.31 -6.63
C GLN A 85 18.19 -36.09 -5.57
N GLU A 86 16.89 -35.83 -5.42
CA GLU A 86 16.03 -36.58 -4.51
C GLU A 86 15.90 -38.05 -4.92
N LYS A 87 15.80 -38.31 -6.23
CA LYS A 87 15.78 -39.66 -6.79
C LYS A 87 17.10 -40.40 -6.53
N ALA A 88 18.23 -39.76 -6.84
CA ALA A 88 19.56 -40.32 -6.60
C ALA A 88 19.80 -40.60 -5.11
N LEU A 89 19.38 -39.71 -4.20
CA LEU A 89 19.47 -39.93 -2.76
C LEU A 89 18.69 -41.19 -2.32
N LYS A 90 17.49 -41.40 -2.89
CA LYS A 90 16.69 -42.61 -2.61
C LYS A 90 17.41 -43.88 -3.10
N GLU A 91 17.97 -43.84 -4.29
CA GLU A 91 18.73 -44.96 -4.87
C GLU A 91 19.99 -45.28 -4.07
N TYR A 92 20.72 -44.26 -3.62
CA TYR A 92 21.89 -44.41 -2.76
C TYR A 92 21.54 -45.00 -1.40
N LYS A 93 20.48 -44.53 -0.74
CA LYS A 93 20.02 -45.13 0.53
C LYS A 93 19.64 -46.60 0.39
N ASN A 94 18.95 -46.95 -0.69
CA ASN A 94 18.59 -48.35 -0.98
C ASN A 94 19.83 -49.21 -1.22
N SER A 95 20.82 -48.68 -1.93
CA SER A 95 22.07 -49.38 -2.22
C SER A 95 22.92 -49.55 -0.95
N LEU A 96 22.96 -48.53 -0.09
CA LEU A 96 23.64 -48.59 1.20
C LEU A 96 23.07 -49.70 2.08
N ASN A 97 21.74 -49.75 2.22
CA ASN A 97 21.06 -50.80 2.97
C ASN A 97 21.36 -52.22 2.43
N LYS A 98 21.48 -52.37 1.10
CA LYS A 98 21.85 -53.66 0.49
C LYS A 98 23.28 -54.06 0.83
N LEU A 99 24.23 -53.11 0.78
CA LEU A 99 25.63 -53.35 1.12
C LEU A 99 25.81 -53.67 2.60
N GLU A 100 25.08 -52.97 3.48
CA GLU A 100 25.09 -53.25 4.93
C GLU A 100 24.58 -54.67 5.23
N LYS A 101 23.52 -55.12 4.55
CA LYS A 101 23.05 -56.51 4.66
C LYS A 101 24.10 -57.52 4.20
N LYS A 102 24.70 -57.32 3.02
CA LYS A 102 25.77 -58.19 2.52
C LYS A 102 26.96 -58.25 3.47
N LYS A 103 27.31 -57.12 4.10
CA LYS A 103 28.38 -57.07 5.11
C LYS A 103 28.05 -57.96 6.32
N LEU A 104 26.81 -57.91 6.81
CA LEU A 104 26.35 -58.76 7.91
C LEU A 104 26.39 -60.24 7.50
N ASP A 105 25.91 -60.58 6.30
CA ASP A 105 25.95 -61.96 5.78
C ASP A 105 27.39 -62.50 5.71
N ILE A 106 28.36 -61.68 5.30
CA ILE A 106 29.77 -62.05 5.29
C ILE A 106 30.31 -62.25 6.71
N GLN A 107 29.94 -61.39 7.66
CA GLN A 107 30.35 -61.53 9.06
C GLN A 107 29.81 -62.83 9.67
N ASP A 108 28.56 -63.16 9.41
CA ASP A 108 27.94 -64.41 9.86
C ASP A 108 28.63 -65.63 9.22
N ASN A 109 28.96 -65.56 7.93
CA ASN A 109 29.70 -66.62 7.25
C ASN A 109 31.10 -66.84 7.85
N ILE A 110 31.84 -65.76 8.13
CA ILE A 110 33.16 -65.85 8.79
C ILE A 110 33.00 -66.47 10.19
N ALA A 111 32.05 -65.99 10.99
CA ALA A 111 31.80 -66.52 12.33
C ALA A 111 31.45 -68.02 12.30
N ASN A 112 30.61 -68.44 11.35
CA ASN A 112 30.24 -69.84 11.17
C ASN A 112 31.44 -70.73 10.79
N ILE A 113 32.35 -70.24 9.95
CA ILE A 113 33.59 -70.98 9.62
C ILE A 113 34.45 -71.11 10.88
N LEU A 114 34.67 -70.02 11.62
CA LEU A 114 35.48 -70.02 12.84
C LEU A 114 34.92 -70.92 13.93
N ILE A 115 33.60 -70.94 14.14
CA ILE A 115 32.94 -71.83 15.11
C ILE A 115 33.14 -73.29 14.72
N LYS A 116 32.98 -73.63 13.44
CA LYS A 116 33.21 -74.99 12.94
C LYS A 116 34.67 -75.39 13.13
N ASP A 117 35.62 -74.55 12.72
CA ASP A 117 37.05 -74.80 12.88
C ASP A 117 37.42 -74.99 14.36
N MET A 118 36.88 -74.16 15.27
CA MET A 118 37.13 -74.27 16.71
C MET A 118 36.56 -75.57 17.29
N ALA A 119 35.35 -75.97 16.88
CA ALA A 119 34.75 -77.23 17.29
C ALA A 119 35.60 -78.43 16.85
N PHE A 120 36.13 -78.41 15.62
CA PHE A 120 37.04 -79.45 15.14
C PHE A 120 38.36 -79.51 15.92
N ILE A 121 38.96 -78.37 16.25
CA ILE A 121 40.19 -78.32 17.07
C ILE A 121 39.93 -78.91 18.46
N MET A 122 38.78 -78.61 19.08
CA MET A 122 38.41 -79.19 20.39
C MET A 122 38.28 -80.72 20.32
N VAL A 123 37.69 -81.26 19.25
CA VAL A 123 37.58 -82.72 19.06
C VAL A 123 38.96 -83.37 18.89
N LEU A 124 39.87 -82.72 18.16
CA LEU A 124 41.24 -83.23 17.92
C LEU A 124 42.13 -83.19 19.17
N ASN A 125 42.06 -82.11 19.96
CA ASN A 125 42.88 -81.99 21.18
C ASN A 125 42.54 -83.00 22.28
N HIS A 126 41.41 -83.71 22.17
CA HIS A 126 41.02 -84.78 23.10
C HIS A 126 41.50 -86.17 22.69
N LYS A 127 42.24 -86.32 21.57
CA LYS A 127 42.77 -87.62 21.12
C LYS A 127 44.24 -87.50 20.71
N SER A 128 45.14 -88.20 21.39
CA SER A 128 46.44 -88.53 20.78
C SER A 128 46.18 -89.52 19.64
N PRO A 129 46.83 -89.39 18.47
CA PRO A 129 46.62 -90.31 17.36
C PRO A 129 47.13 -91.69 17.75
N ILE A 130 46.22 -92.65 17.88
CA ILE A 130 46.53 -94.02 18.31
C ILE A 130 46.29 -95.01 17.15
N SER A 131 45.51 -94.63 16.13
CA SER A 131 45.22 -95.48 14.95
C SER A 131 45.60 -94.82 13.59
N PRO A 132 45.76 -95.61 12.52
CA PRO A 132 45.89 -95.09 11.15
C PRO A 132 44.75 -94.16 10.72
N ASP A 133 43.52 -94.39 11.23
CA ASP A 133 42.37 -93.52 10.94
C ASP A 133 42.53 -92.14 11.59
N ASP A 134 43.17 -92.05 12.77
CA ASP A 134 43.45 -90.77 13.43
C ASP A 134 44.46 -89.92 12.62
N ILE A 135 45.43 -90.58 11.97
CA ILE A 135 46.41 -89.92 11.09
C ILE A 135 45.72 -89.40 9.82
N ILE A 136 44.83 -90.19 9.22
CA ILE A 136 44.02 -89.79 8.07
C ILE A 136 43.14 -88.59 8.45
N LEU A 137 42.48 -88.65 9.61
CA LEU A 137 41.63 -87.57 10.12
C LEU A 137 42.43 -86.27 10.34
N GLN A 138 43.67 -86.37 10.82
CA GLN A 138 44.56 -85.22 11.01
C GLN A 138 44.93 -84.54 9.68
N GLU A 139 45.27 -85.31 8.64
CA GLU A 139 45.59 -84.75 7.32
C GLU A 139 44.35 -84.19 6.61
N ILE A 140 43.18 -84.83 6.75
CA ILE A 140 41.90 -84.26 6.28
C ILE A 140 41.65 -82.92 6.98
N PHE A 141 41.83 -82.85 8.30
CA PHE A 141 41.64 -81.62 9.05
C PHE A 141 42.61 -80.52 8.63
N LYS A 142 43.88 -80.84 8.42
CA LYS A 142 44.88 -79.88 7.93
C LYS A 142 44.49 -79.30 6.57
N SER A 143 43.94 -80.13 5.68
CA SER A 143 43.39 -79.69 4.40
C SER A 143 42.15 -78.81 4.59
N LEU A 144 41.20 -79.19 5.45
CA LEU A 144 40.01 -78.41 5.76
C LEU A 144 40.37 -77.05 6.37
N ASN A 145 41.32 -77.00 7.30
CA ASN A 145 41.76 -75.77 7.95
C ASN A 145 42.44 -74.81 6.94
N LYS A 146 43.20 -75.36 5.99
CA LYS A 146 43.74 -74.59 4.85
C LYS A 146 42.64 -74.00 3.97
N ASP A 147 41.59 -74.78 3.67
CA ASP A 147 40.43 -74.31 2.90
C ASP A 147 39.64 -73.22 3.67
N SER A 148 39.36 -73.44 4.96
CA SER A 148 38.73 -72.45 5.84
C SER A 148 39.51 -71.14 5.86
N LYS A 149 40.85 -71.19 5.99
CA LYS A 149 41.72 -70.01 5.91
C LYS A 149 41.57 -69.27 4.59
N ASN A 150 41.67 -69.98 3.46
CA ASN A 150 41.51 -69.38 2.13
C ASN A 150 40.12 -68.72 1.96
N ARG A 151 39.08 -69.36 2.50
CA ARG A 151 37.71 -68.85 2.43
C ARG A 151 37.50 -67.62 3.31
N ILE A 152 38.07 -67.60 4.52
CA ILE A 152 38.08 -66.42 5.40
C ILE A 152 38.85 -65.27 4.73
N GLU A 153 39.99 -65.55 4.09
CA GLU A 153 40.75 -64.52 3.35
C GLU A 153 39.95 -63.94 2.19
N ALA A 154 39.23 -64.77 1.42
CA ALA A 154 38.35 -64.33 0.34
C ALA A 154 37.20 -63.47 0.86
N LEU A 155 36.49 -63.93 1.89
CA LEU A 155 35.40 -63.19 2.55
C LEU A 155 35.89 -61.87 3.15
N SER A 156 37.08 -61.84 3.73
CA SER A 156 37.69 -60.62 4.29
C SER A 156 38.01 -59.60 3.18
N LYS A 157 38.53 -60.04 2.03
CA LYS A 157 38.75 -59.17 0.85
C LYS A 157 37.43 -58.61 0.32
N GLU A 158 36.39 -59.43 0.23
CA GLU A 158 35.05 -59.00 -0.16
C GLU A 158 34.49 -57.96 0.83
N GLN A 159 34.62 -58.22 2.14
CA GLN A 159 34.18 -57.31 3.19
C GLN A 159 34.90 -55.96 3.12
N ASN A 160 36.22 -55.95 2.86
CA ASN A 160 36.99 -54.73 2.67
C ASN A 160 36.48 -53.91 1.46
N THR A 161 36.15 -54.59 0.37
CA THR A 161 35.57 -53.95 -0.82
C THR A 161 34.21 -53.34 -0.52
N ILE A 162 33.34 -54.07 0.19
CA ILE A 162 32.02 -53.58 0.61
C ILE A 162 32.14 -52.39 1.57
N ASN A 163 33.06 -52.45 2.53
CA ASN A 163 33.31 -51.33 3.44
C ASN A 163 33.75 -50.06 2.69
N ALA A 164 34.62 -50.19 1.68
CA ALA A 164 35.01 -49.07 0.84
C ALA A 164 33.82 -48.48 0.06
N GLN A 165 32.97 -49.34 -0.52
CA GLN A 165 31.74 -48.92 -1.21
C GLN A 165 30.74 -48.23 -0.27
N ILE A 166 30.54 -48.77 0.95
CA ILE A 166 29.71 -48.16 1.99
C ILE A 166 30.22 -46.77 2.37
N SER A 167 31.54 -46.61 2.54
CA SER A 167 32.17 -45.33 2.88
C SER A 167 31.95 -44.29 1.77
N GLN A 168 32.21 -44.67 0.51
CA GLN A 168 32.00 -43.79 -0.64
C GLN A 168 30.52 -43.39 -0.78
N LEU A 169 29.60 -44.35 -0.65
CA LEU A 169 28.18 -44.10 -0.79
C LEU A 169 27.63 -43.22 0.35
N SER A 170 28.11 -43.44 1.57
CA SER A 170 27.79 -42.58 2.73
C SER A 170 28.25 -41.14 2.48
N ASN A 171 29.44 -40.94 1.92
CA ASN A 171 29.93 -39.61 1.55
C ASN A 171 29.05 -38.94 0.49
N ASN A 172 28.68 -39.68 -0.56
CA ASN A 172 27.77 -39.18 -1.60
C ASN A 172 26.39 -38.80 -1.03
N ILE A 173 25.84 -39.61 -0.11
CA ILE A 173 24.59 -39.34 0.60
C ILE A 173 24.70 -38.05 1.42
N ASN A 174 25.81 -37.83 2.12
CA ASN A 174 26.02 -36.63 2.92
C ASN A 174 26.08 -35.37 2.03
N GLN A 175 26.83 -35.43 0.92
CA GLN A 175 26.94 -34.33 -0.03
C GLN A 175 25.59 -33.97 -0.65
N ILE A 176 24.85 -34.96 -1.18
CA ILE A 176 23.57 -34.70 -1.83
C ILE A 176 22.50 -34.24 -0.83
N SER A 177 22.51 -34.77 0.40
CA SER A 177 21.60 -34.34 1.47
C SER A 177 21.86 -32.89 1.88
N SER A 178 23.12 -32.46 1.92
CA SER A 178 23.48 -31.06 2.19
C SER A 178 22.88 -30.12 1.12
N VAL A 179 23.01 -30.47 -0.16
CA VAL A 179 22.45 -29.68 -1.27
C VAL A 179 20.92 -29.61 -1.18
N ILE A 180 20.25 -30.75 -0.94
CA ILE A 180 18.79 -30.80 -0.79
C ILE A 180 18.32 -29.93 0.38
N ASN A 181 19.02 -29.96 1.52
CA ASN A 181 18.68 -29.12 2.67
C ASN A 181 18.80 -27.63 2.35
N VAL A 182 19.86 -27.20 1.66
CA VAL A 182 20.00 -25.80 1.20
C VAL A 182 18.84 -25.39 0.29
N GLN A 183 18.37 -26.28 -0.59
CA GLN A 183 17.20 -25.98 -1.44
C GLN A 183 15.90 -25.92 -0.64
N LYS A 184 15.74 -26.77 0.37
CA LYS A 184 14.60 -26.74 1.29
C LYS A 184 14.56 -25.43 2.07
N ASP A 185 15.68 -24.97 2.59
CA ASP A 185 15.80 -23.69 3.32
C ASP A 185 15.44 -22.51 2.42
N LYS A 186 15.88 -22.52 1.15
CA LYS A 186 15.48 -21.50 0.15
C LYS A 186 13.96 -21.48 -0.07
N LYS A 187 13.32 -22.65 -0.18
CA LYS A 187 11.84 -22.75 -0.31
C LYS A 187 11.13 -22.21 0.93
N GLN A 188 11.63 -22.52 2.12
CA GLN A 188 11.07 -22.01 3.38
C GLN A 188 11.22 -20.49 3.48
N LYS A 189 12.40 -19.95 3.14
CA LYS A 189 12.65 -18.51 3.09
C LYS A 189 11.73 -17.80 2.10
N LEU A 190 11.51 -18.38 0.92
CA LEU A 190 10.56 -17.85 -0.06
C LEU A 190 9.15 -17.75 0.53
N GLN A 191 8.68 -18.80 1.21
CA GLN A 191 7.36 -18.81 1.85
C GLN A 191 7.24 -17.77 2.96
N SER A 192 8.28 -17.60 3.80
CA SER A 192 8.25 -16.56 4.83
C SER A 192 8.18 -15.16 4.23
N MET A 193 8.93 -14.90 3.15
CA MET A 193 8.91 -13.62 2.44
C MET A 193 7.55 -13.31 1.81
N ILE A 194 6.91 -14.31 1.17
CA ILE A 194 5.56 -14.17 0.61
C ILE A 194 4.53 -13.87 1.72
N THR A 195 4.63 -14.54 2.87
CA THR A 195 3.72 -14.29 4.00
C THR A 195 3.93 -12.89 4.59
N GLU A 196 5.18 -12.44 4.72
CA GLU A 196 5.51 -11.09 5.19
C GLU A 196 4.99 -10.02 4.23
N GLN A 197 5.22 -10.19 2.93
CA GLN A 197 4.71 -9.31 1.87
C GLN A 197 3.18 -9.20 1.93
N LYS A 198 2.47 -10.34 2.01
CA LYS A 198 0.99 -10.35 2.16
C LYS A 198 0.51 -9.62 3.41
N LYS A 199 1.20 -9.80 4.54
CA LYS A 199 0.87 -9.12 5.80
C LYS A 199 1.07 -7.60 5.67
N LEU A 200 2.15 -7.16 5.05
CA LEU A 200 2.42 -5.74 4.80
C LEU A 200 1.34 -5.11 3.92
N VAL A 201 0.97 -5.78 2.82
CA VAL A 201 -0.10 -5.33 1.91
C VAL A 201 -1.45 -5.26 2.63
N GLY A 202 -1.81 -6.29 3.39
CA GLY A 202 -3.07 -6.32 4.16
C GLY A 202 -3.16 -5.19 5.18
N ASN A 203 -2.10 -5.00 5.97
CA ASN A 203 -2.03 -3.90 6.96
C ASN A 203 -2.17 -2.53 6.30
N LEU A 204 -1.49 -2.33 5.16
CA LEU A 204 -1.57 -1.09 4.39
C LEU A 204 -3.00 -0.79 3.93
N GLN A 205 -3.69 -1.80 3.41
CA GLN A 205 -5.06 -1.68 2.94
C GLN A 205 -6.04 -1.33 4.07
N SER A 206 -5.92 -1.99 5.23
CA SER A 206 -6.74 -1.70 6.41
C SER A 206 -6.49 -0.30 6.98
N GLU A 207 -5.23 0.13 7.07
CA GLU A 207 -4.86 1.49 7.50
C GLU A 207 -5.52 2.52 6.56
N LEU A 208 -5.36 2.38 5.24
CA LEU A 208 -5.95 3.29 4.25
C LEU A 208 -7.48 3.39 4.35
N GLN A 209 -8.17 2.26 4.52
CA GLN A 209 -9.63 2.24 4.65
C GLN A 209 -10.13 2.99 5.90
N ALA A 210 -9.47 2.78 7.05
CA ALA A 210 -9.84 3.44 8.30
C ALA A 210 -9.69 4.96 8.20
N TYR A 211 -8.59 5.44 7.60
CA TYR A 211 -8.33 6.86 7.43
C TYR A 211 -9.29 7.53 6.45
N ASN A 212 -9.56 6.91 5.30
CA ASN A 212 -10.51 7.44 4.31
C ASN A 212 -11.92 7.57 4.89
N LYS A 213 -12.36 6.61 5.72
CA LYS A 213 -13.63 6.69 6.44
C LYS A 213 -13.66 7.89 7.39
N LYS A 214 -12.64 8.05 8.23
CA LYS A 214 -12.55 9.16 9.19
C LYS A 214 -12.54 10.53 8.51
N LEU A 215 -11.87 10.66 7.37
CA LEU A 215 -11.84 11.90 6.59
C LEU A 215 -13.23 12.25 6.04
N LYS A 216 -13.94 11.24 5.51
CA LYS A 216 -15.31 11.41 4.98
C LYS A 216 -16.30 11.83 6.07
N ASP A 217 -16.21 11.22 7.25
CA ASP A 217 -17.07 11.53 8.39
C ASP A 217 -16.90 12.99 8.82
N ILE A 218 -15.65 13.47 8.97
CA ILE A 218 -15.35 14.86 9.33
C ILE A 218 -15.84 15.86 8.27
N ASP A 219 -15.65 15.54 6.99
CA ASP A 219 -16.14 16.40 5.91
C ASP A 219 -17.68 16.50 5.91
N SER A 220 -18.37 15.40 6.21
CA SER A 220 -19.84 15.39 6.33
C SER A 220 -20.35 16.22 7.53
N GLU A 221 -19.68 16.11 8.69
CA GLU A 221 -20.02 16.86 9.89
C GLU A 221 -19.84 18.36 9.68
N ARG A 222 -18.75 18.78 9.02
CA ARG A 222 -18.52 20.18 8.67
C ARG A 222 -19.61 20.75 7.77
N LYS A 223 -19.97 20.04 6.70
CA LYS A 223 -21.06 20.47 5.80
C LYS A 223 -22.39 20.63 6.55
N SER A 224 -22.65 19.79 7.56
CA SER A 224 -23.86 19.93 8.39
C SER A 224 -23.81 21.18 9.25
N LEU A 225 -22.66 21.48 9.87
CA LEU A 225 -22.46 22.68 10.69
C LEU A 225 -22.53 23.96 9.87
N ASP A 226 -21.97 23.97 8.65
CA ASP A 226 -22.05 25.12 7.73
C ASP A 226 -23.50 25.45 7.36
N LYS A 227 -24.32 24.42 7.08
CA LYS A 227 -25.76 24.60 6.82
C LYS A 227 -26.49 25.19 8.03
N ILE A 228 -26.18 24.70 9.23
CA ILE A 228 -26.78 25.21 10.49
C ILE A 228 -26.41 26.69 10.68
N LEU A 229 -25.13 27.05 10.48
CA LEU A 229 -24.67 28.44 10.59
C LEU A 229 -25.34 29.36 9.55
N GLY A 230 -25.50 28.90 8.30
CA GLY A 230 -26.23 29.62 7.26
C GLY A 230 -27.68 29.89 7.67
N ASN A 231 -28.40 28.88 8.14
CA ASN A 231 -29.78 29.01 8.61
C ASN A 231 -29.90 29.96 9.81
N LEU A 232 -28.99 29.86 10.78
CA LEU A 232 -28.96 30.74 11.96
C LEU A 232 -28.69 32.20 11.58
N ASN A 233 -27.80 32.46 10.62
CA ASN A 233 -27.53 33.82 10.14
C ASN A 233 -28.75 34.44 9.44
N ILE A 234 -29.44 33.67 8.59
CA ILE A 234 -30.68 34.12 7.96
C ILE A 234 -31.72 34.44 9.04
N LEU A 235 -31.87 33.56 10.03
CA LEU A 235 -32.84 33.73 11.11
C LEU A 235 -32.50 34.92 12.03
N LYS A 236 -31.21 35.20 12.23
CA LYS A 236 -30.75 36.42 12.91
C LYS A 236 -31.16 37.67 12.14
N GLN A 237 -30.88 37.72 10.84
CA GLN A 237 -31.22 38.87 9.99
C GLN A 237 -32.73 39.12 9.91
N THR A 238 -33.55 38.06 9.85
CA THR A 238 -35.01 38.21 9.83
C THR A 238 -35.53 38.74 11.17
N LYS A 239 -35.04 38.22 12.30
CA LYS A 239 -35.37 38.71 13.65
C LYS A 239 -34.97 40.17 13.87
N GLU A 240 -33.79 40.57 13.41
CA GLU A 240 -33.32 41.95 13.51
C GLU A 240 -34.20 42.90 12.70
N LYS A 241 -34.57 42.53 11.47
CA LYS A 241 -35.53 43.29 10.65
C LYS A 241 -36.91 43.37 11.29
N GLU A 242 -37.39 42.29 11.90
CA GLU A 242 -38.68 42.26 12.61
C GLU A 242 -38.67 43.20 13.83
N LEU A 243 -37.58 43.21 14.61
CA LEU A 243 -37.43 44.15 15.72
C LEU A 243 -37.33 45.60 15.25
N LEU A 244 -36.60 45.86 14.17
CA LEU A 244 -36.50 47.20 13.59
C LEU A 244 -37.87 47.72 13.14
N THR A 245 -38.64 46.87 12.45
CA THR A 245 -39.99 47.21 11.97
C THR A 245 -40.98 47.35 13.11
N LYS A 246 -40.87 46.57 14.19
CA LYS A 246 -41.66 46.78 15.42
C LYS A 246 -41.34 48.12 16.09
N LYS A 247 -40.05 48.46 16.26
CA LYS A 247 -39.63 49.75 16.81
C LYS A 247 -40.13 50.93 15.98
N LEU A 248 -39.99 50.85 14.65
CA LEU A 248 -40.50 51.88 13.73
C LEU A 248 -42.03 52.03 13.81
N LYS A 249 -42.77 50.92 13.94
CA LYS A 249 -44.23 50.96 14.11
C LYS A 249 -44.64 51.53 15.47
N GLU A 250 -43.91 51.23 16.54
CA GLU A 250 -44.15 51.78 17.88
C GLU A 250 -43.83 53.28 17.95
N GLU A 251 -42.78 53.74 17.25
CA GLU A 251 -42.45 55.17 17.10
C GLU A 251 -43.50 55.91 16.27
N GLN A 252 -43.99 55.31 15.18
CA GLN A 252 -45.07 55.87 14.37
C GLN A 252 -46.43 55.88 15.10
N ALA A 253 -46.68 54.89 15.98
CA ALA A 253 -47.87 54.85 16.83
C ALA A 253 -47.83 55.91 17.95
N LYS A 254 -46.64 56.23 18.47
CA LYS A 254 -46.45 57.33 19.44
C LYS A 254 -46.60 58.73 18.84
N GLN A 255 -46.49 58.88 17.52
CA GLN A 255 -46.63 60.17 16.82
C GLN A 255 -48.04 60.47 16.27
N LYS A 256 -49.05 59.61 16.46
CA LYS A 256 -50.41 59.84 15.96
C LYS A 256 -51.46 59.94 17.07
N LEU A 257 -51.54 61.13 17.67
CA LEU A 257 -52.71 61.66 18.40
C LEU A 257 -53.26 62.88 17.61
N ALA A 258 -54.07 62.64 16.57
CA ALA A 258 -55.07 63.57 15.99
C ALA A 258 -55.80 62.90 14.77
N PRO A 259 -57.06 63.25 14.44
CA PRO A 259 -58.03 62.31 13.85
C PRO A 259 -58.24 62.37 12.31
N LYS A 260 -58.76 61.22 11.82
CA LYS A 260 -59.30 60.72 10.50
C LYS A 260 -60.03 61.73 9.55
N PRO A 261 -60.39 61.40 8.26
CA PRO A 261 -60.80 60.07 7.73
C PRO A 261 -60.47 59.65 6.25
N GLN A 262 -60.68 58.34 5.98
CA GLN A 262 -61.08 57.66 4.71
C GLN A 262 -60.15 57.79 3.46
N SER A 263 -59.76 56.76 2.69
CA SER A 263 -60.57 55.69 2.06
C SER A 263 -59.67 54.70 1.25
N VAL A 264 -60.26 53.53 0.96
CA VAL A 264 -60.05 52.52 -0.13
C VAL A 264 -58.74 51.71 -0.29
N ALA A 265 -58.99 50.42 -0.54
CA ALA A 265 -58.32 49.50 -1.47
C ALA A 265 -57.46 48.39 -0.84
N THR A 266 -58.16 47.28 -0.55
CA THR A 266 -57.71 45.91 -0.78
C THR A 266 -56.90 45.77 -2.07
N ASN A 267 -55.76 45.08 -2.00
CA ASN A 267 -55.37 44.08 -2.98
C ASN A 267 -54.29 43.16 -2.39
N GLU A 268 -54.71 41.92 -2.13
CA GLU A 268 -53.84 40.77 -2.13
C GLU A 268 -53.30 40.57 -3.56
N LEU A 269 -52.01 40.33 -3.70
CA LEU A 269 -51.48 39.51 -4.78
C LEU A 269 -50.29 38.72 -4.22
N GLN A 270 -50.60 37.47 -3.87
CA GLN A 270 -49.64 36.38 -3.91
C GLN A 270 -49.33 36.07 -5.37
N ALA A 271 -48.06 35.87 -5.69
CA ALA A 271 -47.64 34.95 -6.75
C ALA A 271 -46.15 34.58 -6.55
N PRO A 272 -45.73 33.41 -7.03
CA PRO A 272 -44.87 32.50 -6.27
C PRO A 272 -43.43 32.54 -6.76
N LEU A 273 -42.47 32.46 -5.83
CA LEU A 273 -41.10 32.09 -6.16
C LEU A 273 -41.05 30.57 -6.33
N ASP A 274 -41.24 30.16 -7.58
CA ASP A 274 -41.01 28.80 -8.07
C ASP A 274 -39.51 28.49 -7.97
N VAL A 275 -39.08 27.98 -6.80
CA VAL A 275 -37.72 27.46 -6.60
C VAL A 275 -37.70 26.03 -7.10
N ARG A 276 -37.38 25.93 -8.38
CA ARG A 276 -37.04 24.71 -9.11
C ARG A 276 -36.16 23.79 -8.26
N GLN A 277 -36.76 22.71 -7.76
CA GLN A 277 -36.03 21.54 -7.30
C GLN A 277 -35.15 21.02 -8.43
N VAL A 278 -33.84 20.93 -8.20
CA VAL A 278 -33.00 19.97 -8.91
C VAL A 278 -32.01 19.36 -7.94
N ALA A 279 -32.15 18.04 -7.80
CA ALA A 279 -31.24 17.13 -7.17
C ALA A 279 -29.80 17.22 -7.70
N SER A 280 -28.80 16.93 -6.88
CA SER A 280 -27.76 15.94 -7.23
C SER A 280 -26.76 15.78 -6.09
N SER A 281 -26.73 14.57 -5.56
CA SER A 281 -25.88 14.13 -4.47
C SER A 281 -24.47 13.78 -4.94
N TYR A 282 -23.75 14.70 -5.58
CA TYR A 282 -22.32 14.59 -5.82
C TYR A 282 -21.75 16.00 -5.86
N ARG A 283 -20.77 16.31 -5.00
CA ARG A 283 -20.16 17.64 -4.83
C ARG A 283 -19.93 18.28 -6.22
N SER A 284 -20.66 19.34 -6.53
CA SER A 284 -20.37 20.17 -7.70
C SER A 284 -19.06 20.89 -7.42
N ILE A 285 -17.97 20.38 -7.99
CA ILE A 285 -16.73 21.16 -8.05
C ILE A 285 -17.05 22.37 -8.92
N SER A 286 -16.85 23.55 -8.35
CA SER A 286 -17.14 24.80 -9.03
C SER A 286 -16.11 24.96 -10.12
N THR A 287 -16.54 24.83 -11.37
CA THR A 287 -15.67 24.96 -12.54
C THR A 287 -16.04 26.21 -13.31
N THR A 288 -15.09 26.75 -14.06
CA THR A 288 -15.34 27.83 -15.00
C THR A 288 -14.52 27.62 -16.27
N LYS A 289 -14.99 28.17 -17.38
CA LYS A 289 -14.27 28.10 -18.65
C LYS A 289 -13.23 29.20 -18.72
N TYR A 290 -12.09 28.89 -19.29
CA TYR A 290 -11.08 29.91 -19.56
C TYR A 290 -11.50 30.77 -20.76
N THR A 291 -11.48 32.09 -20.59
CA THR A 291 -11.86 33.06 -21.64
C THR A 291 -10.69 33.89 -22.16
N GLY A 292 -9.49 33.70 -21.61
CA GLY A 292 -8.29 34.43 -22.04
C GLY A 292 -7.58 33.80 -23.24
N PRO A 293 -6.53 34.45 -23.78
CA PRO A 293 -5.69 33.87 -24.82
C PRO A 293 -4.92 32.66 -24.29
N LYS A 294 -4.73 31.65 -25.15
CA LYS A 294 -3.87 30.50 -24.81
C LYS A 294 -2.42 30.94 -24.59
N THR A 295 -1.72 30.18 -23.76
CA THR A 295 -0.32 30.42 -23.43
C THR A 295 0.53 29.16 -23.63
N ILE A 296 1.83 29.28 -23.38
CA ILE A 296 2.78 28.17 -23.52
C ILE A 296 2.42 27.01 -22.60
N SER A 297 2.78 25.79 -23.00
CA SER A 297 2.73 24.64 -22.10
C SER A 297 3.88 24.67 -21.10
N PRO A 298 3.69 24.18 -19.86
CA PRO A 298 4.77 24.10 -18.88
C PRO A 298 5.86 23.09 -19.25
N LEU A 299 5.59 22.16 -20.17
CA LEU A 299 6.55 21.19 -20.71
C LEU A 299 6.66 21.33 -22.23
N ALA A 300 7.88 21.22 -22.76
CA ALA A 300 8.13 21.29 -24.19
C ALA A 300 7.61 20.07 -24.97
N SER A 301 7.67 18.86 -24.38
CA SER A 301 7.21 17.62 -25.03
C SER A 301 6.64 16.65 -24.00
N TYR A 302 5.37 16.29 -24.16
CA TYR A 302 4.63 15.48 -23.18
C TYR A 302 3.48 14.68 -23.83
N ARG A 303 2.94 13.72 -23.08
CA ARG A 303 1.63 13.10 -23.32
C ARG A 303 0.70 13.42 -22.14
N VAL A 304 -0.60 13.57 -22.39
CA VAL A 304 -1.59 13.73 -21.32
C VAL A 304 -1.98 12.35 -20.82
N GLU A 305 -1.73 12.05 -19.55
CA GLU A 305 -2.10 10.77 -18.92
C GLU A 305 -3.45 10.86 -18.23
N GLN A 306 -3.70 11.97 -17.54
CA GLN A 306 -4.95 12.22 -16.83
C GLN A 306 -5.50 13.57 -17.24
N LYS A 307 -6.79 13.60 -17.58
CA LYS A 307 -7.50 14.82 -17.97
C LYS A 307 -8.28 15.37 -16.79
N PHE A 308 -8.49 16.68 -16.82
CA PHE A 308 -9.42 17.38 -15.96
C PHE A 308 -10.85 16.87 -16.19
N GLY A 309 -11.67 16.87 -15.14
CA GLY A 309 -13.07 16.49 -15.22
C GLY A 309 -13.42 15.16 -14.56
N PRO A 310 -14.67 14.69 -14.71
CA PRO A 310 -15.13 13.47 -14.07
C PRO A 310 -14.39 12.23 -14.60
N TYR A 311 -13.87 11.42 -13.70
CA TYR A 311 -13.17 10.16 -13.98
C TYR A 311 -13.73 9.03 -13.11
N PHE A 312 -13.79 7.83 -13.66
CA PHE A 312 -14.23 6.63 -12.94
C PHE A 312 -13.02 5.81 -12.51
N ASP A 313 -12.82 5.69 -11.20
CA ASP A 313 -11.73 4.88 -10.65
C ASP A 313 -12.10 3.39 -10.70
N PRO A 314 -11.38 2.53 -11.45
CA PRO A 314 -11.72 1.12 -11.60
C PRO A 314 -11.38 0.28 -10.35
N VAL A 315 -10.47 0.76 -9.51
CA VAL A 315 -10.06 0.08 -8.27
C VAL A 315 -11.09 0.31 -7.17
N TYR A 316 -11.56 1.55 -7.04
CA TYR A 316 -12.53 1.95 -6.01
C TYR A 316 -13.99 2.02 -6.50
N LYS A 317 -14.23 1.78 -7.79
CA LYS A 317 -15.54 1.79 -8.45
C LYS A 317 -16.36 3.06 -8.16
N LEU A 318 -15.70 4.20 -8.10
CA LEU A 318 -16.33 5.49 -7.77
C LEU A 318 -15.97 6.57 -8.78
N LYS A 319 -16.94 7.46 -9.04
CA LYS A 319 -16.75 8.61 -9.93
C LYS A 319 -16.15 9.75 -9.13
N VAL A 320 -14.87 10.03 -9.35
CA VAL A 320 -14.16 11.21 -8.86
C VAL A 320 -14.18 12.31 -9.91
N PHE A 321 -13.76 13.51 -9.54
CA PHE A 321 -13.48 14.59 -10.47
C PHE A 321 -12.02 14.97 -10.33
N ASN A 322 -11.30 15.01 -11.44
CA ASN A 322 -9.91 15.40 -11.50
C ASN A 322 -9.85 16.93 -11.61
N GLU A 323 -9.32 17.56 -10.57
CA GLU A 323 -9.14 19.01 -10.49
C GLU A 323 -7.91 19.50 -11.28
N SER A 324 -7.08 18.58 -11.77
CA SER A 324 -5.81 18.83 -12.46
C SER A 324 -5.64 17.95 -13.71
N VAL A 325 -4.58 18.23 -14.48
CA VAL A 325 -4.12 17.37 -15.58
C VAL A 325 -2.75 16.80 -15.25
N THR A 326 -2.51 15.54 -15.62
CA THR A 326 -1.20 14.90 -15.46
C THR A 326 -0.50 14.86 -16.80
N LEU A 327 0.59 15.62 -16.91
CA LEU A 327 1.44 15.70 -18.10
C LEU A 327 2.66 14.80 -17.90
N VAL A 328 2.82 13.79 -18.75
CA VAL A 328 3.96 12.88 -18.69
C VAL A 328 5.00 13.32 -19.70
N SER A 329 6.19 13.68 -19.22
CA SER A 329 7.31 14.07 -20.05
C SER A 329 7.77 12.92 -20.96
N LYS A 330 8.13 13.26 -22.20
CA LYS A 330 8.76 12.30 -23.14
C LYS A 330 10.28 12.20 -22.96
N VAL A 331 10.87 13.12 -22.20
CA VAL A 331 12.32 13.17 -21.93
C VAL A 331 12.59 13.21 -20.41
N PRO A 332 13.64 12.54 -19.92
CA PRO A 332 14.01 12.61 -18.51
C PRO A 332 14.49 14.01 -18.12
N ASN A 333 14.38 14.36 -16.84
CA ASN A 333 14.83 15.64 -16.27
C ASN A 333 14.36 16.89 -17.06
N ALA A 334 13.13 16.84 -17.58
CA ALA A 334 12.53 17.89 -18.39
C ALA A 334 12.37 19.20 -17.62
N VAL A 335 12.57 20.31 -18.32
CA VAL A 335 12.45 21.66 -17.76
C VAL A 335 10.97 22.04 -17.65
N VAL A 336 10.56 22.45 -16.45
CA VAL A 336 9.22 22.99 -16.18
C VAL A 336 9.28 24.51 -16.19
N ARG A 337 8.39 25.13 -16.97
CA ARG A 337 8.28 26.60 -17.10
C ARG A 337 6.92 27.09 -16.61
N ASN A 338 6.87 28.31 -16.05
CA ASN A 338 5.59 28.95 -15.74
C ASN A 338 4.87 29.40 -17.02
N ILE A 339 3.54 29.42 -16.96
CA ILE A 339 2.72 29.71 -18.15
C ILE A 339 2.30 31.19 -18.25
N PHE A 340 2.39 31.96 -17.17
CA PHE A 340 2.03 33.38 -17.12
C PHE A 340 3.01 34.15 -16.23
N ASP A 341 3.07 35.47 -16.45
CA ASP A 341 3.72 36.40 -15.52
C ASP A 341 3.04 36.32 -14.16
N GLY A 342 3.81 36.29 -13.08
CA GLY A 342 3.23 36.11 -11.75
C GLY A 342 4.21 36.24 -10.60
N ARG A 343 3.69 35.96 -9.42
CA ARG A 343 4.44 35.92 -8.17
C ARG A 343 4.36 34.52 -7.59
N VAL A 344 5.52 33.95 -7.23
CA VAL A 344 5.57 32.69 -6.50
C VAL A 344 5.01 32.92 -5.10
N VAL A 345 3.90 32.25 -4.76
CA VAL A 345 3.30 32.34 -3.42
C VAL A 345 3.62 31.12 -2.57
N TYR A 346 3.97 30.00 -3.22
CA TYR A 346 4.36 28.77 -2.55
C TYR A 346 5.42 28.03 -3.37
N ALA A 347 6.44 27.49 -2.69
CA ALA A 347 7.47 26.65 -3.31
C ALA A 347 8.09 25.76 -2.24
N LYS A 348 7.51 24.58 -2.02
CA LYS A 348 7.98 23.64 -0.98
C LYS A 348 7.74 22.20 -1.41
N GLU A 349 8.45 21.30 -0.74
CA GLU A 349 8.17 19.87 -0.82
C GLU A 349 6.96 19.53 0.06
N VAL A 350 5.99 18.86 -0.54
CA VAL A 350 4.75 18.39 0.08
C VAL A 350 4.72 16.87 -0.09
N PRO A 351 4.55 16.10 1.00
CA PRO A 351 4.43 14.65 0.90
C PRO A 351 3.34 14.25 -0.10
N ILE A 352 3.58 13.17 -0.86
CA ILE A 352 2.72 12.66 -1.97
C ILE A 352 2.74 13.53 -3.23
N LEU A 353 2.64 14.87 -3.11
CA LEU A 353 2.69 15.79 -4.24
C LEU A 353 4.11 16.15 -4.69
N LYS A 354 5.14 15.54 -4.07
CA LYS A 354 6.57 15.89 -4.22
C LYS A 354 6.79 17.40 -4.06
N LYS A 355 7.59 18.02 -4.91
CA LYS A 355 7.80 19.47 -4.87
C LYS A 355 6.64 20.16 -5.58
N VAL A 356 6.09 21.17 -4.91
CA VAL A 356 4.93 21.94 -5.37
C VAL A 356 5.30 23.41 -5.44
N ILE A 357 4.93 24.05 -6.55
CA ILE A 357 5.06 25.49 -6.75
C ILE A 357 3.66 26.04 -7.06
N ILE A 358 3.25 27.09 -6.35
CA ILE A 358 2.03 27.84 -6.64
C ILE A 358 2.44 29.25 -7.04
N ILE A 359 1.91 29.69 -8.18
CA ILE A 359 2.16 31.02 -8.74
C ILE A 359 0.83 31.74 -8.86
N GLU A 360 0.75 32.90 -8.23
CA GLU A 360 -0.36 33.83 -8.37
C GLU A 360 -0.13 34.72 -9.60
N HIS A 361 -1.20 34.93 -10.37
CA HIS A 361 -1.23 35.74 -11.58
C HIS A 361 -2.33 36.81 -11.48
N SER A 362 -2.44 37.66 -12.51
CA SER A 362 -3.56 38.61 -12.63
C SER A 362 -4.92 37.91 -12.60
N ASN A 363 -5.97 38.63 -12.19
CA ASN A 363 -7.35 38.15 -12.13
C ASN A 363 -7.59 37.01 -11.13
N GLU A 364 -6.85 37.01 -10.01
CA GLU A 364 -6.97 36.01 -8.92
C GLU A 364 -6.76 34.57 -9.43
N MET A 365 -5.97 34.43 -10.49
CA MET A 365 -5.60 33.17 -11.11
C MET A 365 -4.41 32.56 -10.37
N HIS A 366 -4.47 31.28 -10.07
CA HIS A 366 -3.34 30.53 -9.53
C HIS A 366 -3.02 29.35 -10.44
N THR A 367 -1.73 29.16 -10.70
CA THR A 367 -1.24 27.94 -11.32
C THR A 367 -0.47 27.11 -10.30
N ILE A 368 -0.80 25.83 -10.23
CA ILE A 368 -0.20 24.88 -9.30
C ILE A 368 0.55 23.82 -10.12
N TYR A 369 1.84 23.73 -9.87
CA TYR A 369 2.74 22.75 -10.46
C TYR A 369 3.12 21.78 -9.34
N SER A 370 2.78 20.51 -9.49
CA SER A 370 3.04 19.45 -8.52
C SER A 370 3.80 18.30 -9.15
N GLN A 371 4.30 17.39 -8.33
CA GLN A 371 5.11 16.25 -8.73
C GLN A 371 6.47 16.65 -9.35
N LEU A 372 6.95 17.88 -9.09
CA LEU A 372 8.29 18.27 -9.51
C LEU A 372 9.34 17.44 -8.76
N ASP A 373 10.39 17.04 -9.48
CA ASP A 373 11.54 16.35 -8.89
C ASP A 373 12.54 17.36 -8.32
N LYS A 374 12.67 18.53 -8.96
CA LYS A 374 13.53 19.64 -8.52
C LYS A 374 12.82 20.98 -8.66
N ILE A 375 12.97 21.84 -7.66
CA ILE A 375 12.63 23.27 -7.75
C ILE A 375 13.90 24.01 -8.19
N ALA A 376 13.78 24.97 -9.11
CA ALA A 376 14.92 25.78 -9.50
C ALA A 376 15.44 26.59 -8.29
N PRO A 377 16.76 26.65 -8.02
CA PRO A 377 17.30 27.27 -6.80
C PRO A 377 16.91 28.74 -6.60
N THR A 378 16.57 29.44 -7.68
CA THR A 378 16.11 30.83 -7.66
C THR A 378 14.69 30.98 -7.13
N ILE A 379 13.86 29.94 -7.17
CA ILE A 379 12.43 30.01 -6.83
C ILE A 379 12.23 30.02 -5.32
N LYS A 380 11.70 31.13 -4.82
CA LYS A 380 11.32 31.34 -3.42
C LYS A 380 9.98 32.10 -3.35
N PRO A 381 9.17 31.90 -2.29
CA PRO A 381 7.98 32.71 -2.07
C PRO A 381 8.30 34.22 -2.11
N GLY A 382 7.45 35.00 -2.78
CA GLY A 382 7.62 36.43 -3.01
C GLY A 382 8.32 36.79 -4.34
N LEU A 383 9.00 35.85 -5.00
CA LEU A 383 9.68 36.11 -6.27
C LEU A 383 8.70 36.41 -7.39
N ARG A 384 8.93 37.50 -8.13
CA ARG A 384 8.24 37.79 -9.39
C ARG A 384 8.96 37.14 -10.56
N ILE A 385 8.22 36.46 -11.42
CA ILE A 385 8.73 35.71 -12.57
C ILE A 385 7.88 36.01 -13.81
N GLN A 386 8.55 36.09 -14.96
CA GLN A 386 7.90 36.27 -16.25
C GLN A 386 7.49 34.92 -16.85
N LYS A 387 6.53 34.91 -17.77
CA LYS A 387 6.12 33.75 -18.56
C LYS A 387 7.34 33.08 -19.21
N GLY A 388 7.41 31.75 -19.11
CA GLY A 388 8.51 30.96 -19.64
C GLY A 388 9.71 30.83 -18.69
N TYR A 389 9.68 31.45 -17.51
CA TYR A 389 10.72 31.30 -16.50
C TYR A 389 10.82 29.85 -16.02
N VAL A 390 12.04 29.36 -15.80
CA VAL A 390 12.29 27.99 -15.36
C VAL A 390 11.99 27.88 -13.87
N ILE A 391 10.98 27.09 -13.53
CA ILE A 391 10.53 26.93 -12.14
C ILE A 391 11.00 25.62 -11.52
N GLY A 392 11.33 24.62 -12.34
CA GLY A 392 11.82 23.34 -11.84
C GLY A 392 12.08 22.32 -12.93
N ARG A 393 12.19 21.06 -12.51
CA ARG A 393 12.38 19.91 -13.40
C ARG A 393 11.57 18.71 -12.96
N VAL A 394 11.25 17.86 -13.93
CA VAL A 394 10.50 16.61 -13.74
C VAL A 394 11.06 15.49 -14.59
N ASP A 395 11.17 14.29 -14.03
CA ASP A 395 11.65 13.10 -14.73
C ASP A 395 10.53 12.37 -15.46
N GLN A 396 9.32 12.36 -14.90
CA GLN A 396 8.18 11.64 -15.47
C GLN A 396 6.90 12.45 -15.51
N ARG A 397 6.31 12.77 -14.36
CA ARG A 397 4.93 13.30 -14.29
C ARG A 397 4.88 14.69 -13.66
N LEU A 398 4.27 15.63 -14.36
CA LEU A 398 3.92 16.95 -13.86
C LEU A 398 2.41 17.00 -13.63
N GLY A 399 1.99 17.19 -12.39
CA GLY A 399 0.61 17.55 -12.08
C GLY A 399 0.45 19.05 -12.30
N PHE A 400 -0.53 19.44 -13.12
CA PHE A 400 -0.78 20.83 -13.46
C PHE A 400 -2.24 21.19 -13.21
N GLU A 401 -2.46 22.20 -12.38
CA GLU A 401 -3.79 22.67 -11.99
C GLU A 401 -3.87 24.18 -12.14
N VAL A 402 -5.06 24.64 -12.49
CA VAL A 402 -5.35 26.07 -12.60
C VAL A 402 -6.66 26.40 -11.89
N THR A 403 -6.61 27.43 -11.06
CA THR A 403 -7.79 27.96 -10.38
C THR A 403 -7.94 29.45 -10.66
N GLN A 404 -9.18 29.92 -10.65
CA GLN A 404 -9.52 31.34 -10.69
C GLN A 404 -10.54 31.62 -9.59
N LYS A 405 -10.17 32.48 -8.63
CA LYS A 405 -10.95 32.65 -7.39
C LYS A 405 -11.15 31.27 -6.74
N ASP A 406 -12.39 30.89 -6.47
CA ASP A 406 -12.75 29.60 -5.88
C ASP A 406 -13.17 28.54 -6.92
N LYS A 407 -12.83 28.72 -8.20
CA LYS A 407 -13.23 27.81 -9.30
C LYS A 407 -12.03 27.17 -10.00
N HIS A 408 -12.16 25.91 -10.37
CA HIS A 408 -11.16 25.22 -11.18
C HIS A 408 -11.40 25.44 -12.68
N ILE A 409 -10.31 25.49 -13.43
CA ILE A 409 -10.31 25.65 -14.89
C ILE A 409 -9.60 24.43 -15.47
N ASP A 410 -10.11 23.88 -16.58
CA ASP A 410 -9.39 22.84 -17.32
C ASP A 410 -8.05 23.43 -17.84
N PRO A 411 -6.90 22.95 -17.36
CA PRO A 411 -5.61 23.49 -17.78
C PRO A 411 -5.34 23.32 -19.29
N LEU A 412 -5.99 22.35 -19.95
CA LEU A 412 -5.88 22.15 -21.41
C LEU A 412 -6.61 23.20 -22.23
N GLU A 413 -7.55 23.95 -21.64
CA GLU A 413 -8.14 25.13 -22.27
C GLU A 413 -7.13 26.29 -22.35
N ILE A 414 -6.17 26.33 -21.42
CA ILE A 414 -5.20 27.42 -21.26
C ILE A 414 -3.94 27.20 -22.11
N ILE A 415 -3.40 25.97 -22.12
CA ILE A 415 -2.11 25.70 -22.77
C ILE A 415 -2.27 25.39 -24.27
N SER A 416 -1.34 25.89 -25.08
CA SER A 416 -1.19 25.48 -26.47
C SER A 416 -0.62 24.06 -26.53
N GLN A 417 -1.14 23.21 -27.43
CA GLN A 417 -0.58 21.87 -27.63
C GLN A 417 0.89 21.96 -28.05
N SER A 418 1.73 21.08 -27.50
CA SER A 418 3.12 20.95 -27.96
C SER A 418 3.08 20.51 -29.43
N LYS A 419 3.84 21.21 -30.28
CA LYS A 419 4.17 20.71 -31.62
C LYS A 419 5.03 19.45 -31.52
#